data_AF-A0A9D4LS72-F1
#
_entry.id   AF-A0A9D4LS72-F1
#
_cell.length_a   1.000
_cell.length_b   1.000
_cell.length_c   1.000
_cell.angle_alpha   90.00
_cell.angle_beta   90.00
_cell.angle_gamma   90.00
#
_symmetry.space_group_name_H-M   'P 1'
#
loop_
_entity.id
_entity.type
_entity.pdbx_description
1 polymer ?
#
loop_
_entity_poly.entity_id
_entity_poly.type
_entity_poly.pdbx_seq_one_letter_code
_entity_poly.pdbx_strand_id
1 'polypeptide(L)'
;MNWKIVAVLLFLVWEDTVGQKPLAEIRSWTCYENDYQVLQRVSMLEVRQALLEETVAEQKAEINALSQQIADMQQMTWGSWGEWGQCDFSCNRSVTEGVRVQTRFRNMTVGSVVLQTETDQRPCNAVQFAGCDRSSSADDNYATAFSFTDEIAQATCTAIRPEGGYVRAVRRTCSKQAVSCEDLCKSLSATCFNALHVYQPENVLGHAETGRAGLKTYRYNSCLGSFCGPNFCCCDGI
;
A
#
# COMPACT_ATOMS: atom_id res chain seq x y z
N MET A 1 3.94 41.70 5.87
CA MET A 1 4.31 42.71 4.85
C MET A 1 5.00 43.88 5.54
N ASN A 2 6.32 43.96 5.42
CA ASN A 2 7.15 44.90 6.18
C ASN A 2 7.00 46.32 5.61
N TRP A 3 6.58 47.29 6.42
CA TRP A 3 6.36 48.67 6.01
C TRP A 3 7.61 49.34 5.42
N LYS A 4 8.81 48.85 5.78
CA LYS A 4 10.09 49.31 5.21
C LYS A 4 10.24 48.94 3.72
N ILE A 5 9.74 47.77 3.31
CA ILE A 5 9.75 47.33 1.90
C ILE A 5 8.76 48.19 1.09
N VAL A 6 7.60 48.48 1.66
CA VAL A 6 6.60 49.38 1.03
C VAL A 6 7.16 50.80 0.87
N ALA A 7 7.90 51.31 1.85
CA ALA A 7 8.53 52.63 1.78
C ALA A 7 9.61 52.72 0.69
N VAL A 8 10.43 51.68 0.50
CA VAL A 8 11.47 51.64 -0.55
C VAL A 8 10.86 51.49 -1.94
N LEU A 9 9.84 50.65 -2.10
CA LEU A 9 9.12 50.52 -3.38
C LEU A 9 8.40 51.83 -3.75
N LEU A 10 7.85 52.55 -2.78
CA LEU A 10 7.27 53.88 -2.99
C LEU A 10 8.33 54.92 -3.36
N PHE A 11 9.55 54.83 -2.82
CA PHE A 11 10.66 55.73 -3.17
C PHE A 11 11.18 55.48 -4.60
N LEU A 12 11.28 54.22 -5.02
CA LEU A 12 11.69 53.86 -6.39
C LEU A 12 10.64 54.25 -7.44
N VAL A 13 9.36 54.18 -7.10
CA VAL A 13 8.25 54.64 -7.99
C VAL A 13 8.16 56.17 -8.05
N TRP A 14 8.63 56.88 -7.01
CA TRP A 14 8.70 58.34 -7.01
C TRP A 14 9.73 58.85 -8.04
N GLU A 15 10.93 58.25 -8.13
CA GLU A 15 11.97 58.71 -9.05
C GLU A 15 11.55 58.68 -10.53
N ASP A 16 10.68 57.75 -10.94
CA ASP A 16 10.16 57.69 -12.32
C ASP A 16 9.08 58.75 -12.62
N THR A 17 8.45 59.32 -11.60
CA THR A 17 7.31 60.25 -11.78
C THR A 17 7.67 61.71 -11.57
N VAL A 18 8.81 62.04 -10.95
CA VAL A 18 9.25 63.44 -10.75
C VAL A 18 10.49 63.77 -11.58
N GLY A 19 10.25 63.92 -12.88
CA GLY A 19 10.75 65.07 -13.64
C GLY A 19 12.22 65.06 -14.06
N GLN A 20 12.47 64.47 -15.23
CA GLN A 20 13.51 64.93 -16.15
C GLN A 20 13.34 66.45 -16.40
N LYS A 21 14.13 67.29 -15.73
CA LYS A 21 14.37 68.67 -16.16
C LYS A 21 15.50 68.70 -17.20
N PRO A 22 15.43 69.58 -18.22
CA PRO A 22 16.42 69.62 -19.30
C PRO A 22 17.81 70.06 -18.81
N LEU A 23 18.80 69.24 -19.15
CA LEU A 23 20.24 69.38 -18.86
C LEU A 23 20.87 70.51 -19.70
N ALA A 24 20.73 71.76 -19.29
CA ALA A 24 21.45 72.87 -19.93
C ALA A 24 22.37 73.67 -19.01
N GLU A 25 22.37 73.45 -17.69
CA GLU A 25 23.15 74.31 -16.79
C GLU A 25 23.62 73.59 -15.52
N ILE A 26 24.45 72.54 -15.68
CA ILE A 26 25.18 71.95 -14.55
C ILE A 26 26.58 71.56 -15.02
N ARG A 27 27.50 72.53 -15.07
CA ARG A 27 28.95 72.29 -15.14
C ARG A 27 29.58 72.60 -13.78
N SER A 28 29.32 71.79 -12.76
CA SER A 28 30.15 71.75 -11.53
C SER A 28 29.89 70.57 -10.58
N TRP A 29 29.36 69.43 -11.05
CA TRP A 29 28.97 68.31 -10.16
C TRP A 29 29.83 67.05 -10.30
N THR A 30 31.02 67.15 -10.90
CA THR A 30 31.95 66.01 -11.05
C THR A 30 32.64 65.56 -9.76
N CYS A 31 32.30 66.16 -8.60
CA CYS A 31 32.79 65.73 -7.29
C CYS A 31 31.75 64.96 -6.45
N TYR A 32 30.48 64.91 -6.85
CA TYR A 32 29.40 64.25 -6.08
C TYR A 32 28.84 62.98 -6.74
N GLU A 33 29.23 62.66 -7.98
CA GLU A 33 28.78 61.45 -8.68
C GLU A 33 29.27 60.15 -8.02
N ASN A 34 30.43 60.18 -7.35
CA ASN A 34 30.93 59.00 -6.63
C ASN A 34 30.15 58.74 -5.32
N ASP A 35 29.71 59.78 -4.61
CA ASP A 35 28.99 59.61 -3.34
C ASP A 35 27.56 59.07 -3.55
N TYR A 36 26.89 59.47 -4.64
CA TYR A 36 25.56 58.96 -4.99
C TYR A 36 25.59 57.46 -5.37
N GLN A 37 26.58 57.04 -6.15
CA GLN A 37 26.79 55.63 -6.50
C GLN A 37 27.06 54.76 -5.26
N VAL A 38 27.77 55.31 -4.27
CA VAL A 38 28.04 54.63 -2.99
C VAL A 38 26.76 54.52 -2.16
N LEU A 39 25.97 55.59 -2.03
CA LEU A 39 24.70 55.59 -1.28
C LEU A 39 23.66 54.64 -1.89
N GLN A 40 23.57 54.55 -3.22
CA GLN A 40 22.72 53.57 -3.91
C GLN A 40 23.16 52.12 -3.64
N ARG A 41 24.47 51.86 -3.55
CA ARG A 41 24.97 50.51 -3.22
C ARG A 41 24.73 50.14 -1.77
N VAL A 42 24.91 51.08 -0.84
CA VAL A 42 24.67 50.86 0.59
C VAL A 42 23.19 50.58 0.86
N SER A 43 22.28 51.38 0.29
CA SER A 43 20.84 51.14 0.42
C SER A 43 20.38 49.81 -0.19
N MET A 44 20.93 49.42 -1.35
CA MET A 44 20.63 48.11 -1.95
C MET A 44 21.15 46.92 -1.13
N LEU A 45 22.28 47.08 -0.42
CA LEU A 45 22.79 46.06 0.49
C LEU A 45 21.90 45.88 1.72
N GLU A 46 21.41 46.98 2.30
CA GLU A 46 20.47 46.94 3.43
C GLU A 46 19.14 46.28 3.04
N VAL A 47 18.63 46.57 1.84
CA VAL A 47 17.42 45.92 1.31
C VAL A 47 17.63 44.43 1.09
N ARG A 48 18.78 44.02 0.53
CA ARG A 48 19.13 42.60 0.35
C ARG A 48 19.27 41.88 1.69
N GLN A 49 19.89 42.52 2.68
CA GLN A 49 20.03 41.97 4.02
C GLN A 49 18.66 41.76 4.68
N ALA A 50 17.76 42.74 4.60
CA ALA A 50 16.41 42.60 5.13
C ALA A 50 15.61 41.48 4.45
N LEU A 51 15.75 41.33 3.12
CA LEU A 51 15.10 40.25 2.37
C LEU A 51 15.65 38.88 2.77
N LEU A 52 16.97 38.76 2.93
CA LEU A 52 17.64 37.54 3.41
C LEU A 52 17.14 37.16 4.81
N GLU A 53 17.05 38.12 5.73
CA GLU A 53 16.55 37.87 7.08
C GLU A 53 15.10 37.36 7.09
N GLU A 54 14.23 37.88 6.20
CA GLU A 54 12.84 37.42 6.06
C GLU A 54 12.78 35.98 5.51
N THR A 55 13.53 35.68 4.45
CA THR A 55 13.58 34.31 3.87
C THR A 55 14.14 33.27 4.85
N VAL A 56 15.15 33.64 5.64
CA VAL A 56 15.72 32.77 6.67
C VAL A 56 14.72 32.51 7.79
N ALA A 57 13.91 33.51 8.17
CA ALA A 57 12.88 33.35 9.18
C ALA A 57 11.78 32.37 8.72
N GLU A 58 11.36 32.45 7.45
CA GLU A 58 10.37 31.55 6.86
C GLU A 58 10.89 30.11 6.80
N GLN A 59 12.10 29.91 6.27
CA GLN A 59 12.73 28.57 6.23
C GLN A 59 12.91 27.98 7.63
N LYS A 60 13.25 28.81 8.62
CA LYS A 60 13.37 28.37 10.02
C LYS A 60 12.03 27.92 10.60
N ALA A 61 10.92 28.57 10.23
CA ALA A 61 9.59 28.15 10.67
C ALA A 61 9.21 26.80 10.05
N GLU A 62 9.48 26.58 8.77
CA GLU A 62 9.24 25.29 8.10
C GLU A 62 10.08 24.16 8.71
N ILE A 63 11.38 24.39 8.94
CA ILE A 63 12.27 23.42 9.58
C ILE A 63 11.76 23.04 10.98
N ASN A 64 11.30 24.03 11.76
CA ASN A 64 10.75 23.75 13.09
C ASN A 64 9.44 22.95 13.02
N ALA A 65 8.56 23.24 12.07
CA ALA A 65 7.33 22.48 11.87
C ALA A 65 7.62 21.02 11.48
N LEU A 66 8.57 20.81 10.57
CA LEU A 66 9.02 19.47 10.18
C LEU A 66 9.70 18.72 11.33
N SER A 67 10.52 19.41 12.12
CA SER A 67 11.18 18.83 13.30
C SER A 67 10.14 18.36 14.33
N GLN A 68 9.07 19.15 14.55
CA GLN A 68 7.99 18.74 15.44
C GLN A 68 7.24 17.51 14.89
N GLN A 69 6.96 17.46 13.58
CA GLN A 69 6.36 16.27 12.97
C GLN A 69 7.24 15.03 13.14
N ILE A 70 8.56 15.16 13.02
CA ILE A 70 9.51 14.06 13.26
C ILE A 70 9.50 13.64 14.74
N ALA A 71 9.47 14.58 15.68
CA ALA A 71 9.37 14.28 17.10
C ALA A 71 8.05 13.54 17.44
N ASP A 72 6.94 13.97 16.85
CA ASP A 72 5.63 13.32 17.00
C ASP A 72 5.64 11.89 16.41
N MET A 73 6.35 11.67 15.29
CA MET A 73 6.58 10.33 14.74
C MET A 73 7.42 9.43 15.66
N GLN A 74 8.39 9.99 16.39
CA GLN A 74 9.23 9.25 17.33
C GLN A 74 8.51 8.85 18.62
N GLN A 75 7.47 9.61 19.02
CA GLN A 75 6.65 9.28 20.20
C GLN A 75 5.55 8.24 19.92
N MET A 76 5.47 7.72 18.70
CA MET A 76 4.52 6.66 18.35
C MET A 76 4.86 5.36 19.08
N THR A 77 3.91 4.88 19.86
CA THR A 77 4.01 3.60 20.55
C THR A 77 3.45 2.48 19.68
N TRP A 78 4.10 1.33 19.73
CA TRP A 78 3.53 0.12 19.14
C TRP A 78 2.25 -0.26 19.88
N GLY A 79 1.22 -0.63 19.13
CA GLY A 79 0.06 -1.30 19.72
C GLY A 79 0.47 -2.65 20.33
N SER A 80 -0.46 -3.24 21.09
CA SER A 80 -0.29 -4.62 21.57
C SER A 80 -0.11 -5.59 20.40
N TRP A 81 0.64 -6.67 20.65
CA TRP A 81 0.66 -7.79 19.73
C TRP A 81 -0.75 -8.36 19.56
N GLY A 82 -1.12 -8.62 18.30
CA GLY A 82 -2.28 -9.45 18.02
C GLY A 82 -2.09 -10.87 18.53
N GLU A 83 -3.16 -11.66 18.50
CA GLU A 83 -3.07 -13.07 18.87
C GLU A 83 -2.12 -13.83 17.94
N TRP A 84 -1.48 -14.87 18.47
CA TRP A 84 -0.72 -15.79 17.64
C TRP A 84 -1.64 -16.47 16.64
N GLY A 85 -1.27 -16.39 15.36
CA GLY A 85 -1.89 -17.20 14.32
C GLY A 85 -1.71 -18.69 14.60
N GLN A 86 -2.54 -19.50 13.93
CA GLN A 86 -2.39 -20.96 13.94
C GLN A 86 -0.99 -21.34 13.44
N CYS A 87 -0.46 -22.46 13.94
CA CYS A 87 0.82 -22.99 13.45
C CYS A 87 0.64 -23.46 12.01
N ASP A 88 1.37 -22.85 11.08
CA ASP A 88 1.48 -23.33 9.72
C ASP A 88 2.54 -24.43 9.68
N PHE A 89 2.13 -25.64 9.33
CA PHE A 89 3.00 -26.80 9.24
C PHE A 89 3.14 -27.20 7.77
N SER A 90 4.34 -27.05 7.20
CA SER A 90 4.65 -27.66 5.93
C SER A 90 5.09 -29.12 6.17
N CYS A 91 4.26 -30.08 5.78
CA CYS A 91 4.63 -31.50 5.79
C CYS A 91 5.60 -31.81 4.64
N ASN A 92 6.84 -31.32 4.73
CA ASN A 92 7.92 -31.74 3.85
C ASN A 92 8.81 -32.75 4.59
N ARG A 93 9.39 -33.72 3.85
CA ARG A 93 9.88 -35.04 4.30
C ARG A 93 10.89 -35.06 5.48
N SER A 94 11.28 -33.92 6.05
CA SER A 94 12.37 -33.82 7.00
C SER A 94 12.23 -32.72 8.07
N VAL A 95 11.15 -31.93 8.10
CA VAL A 95 11.04 -30.77 9.01
C VAL A 95 9.69 -30.79 9.72
N THR A 96 9.68 -31.13 11.00
CA THR A 96 8.54 -30.95 11.93
C THR A 96 8.61 -29.60 12.62
N GLU A 97 8.95 -28.55 11.89
CA GLU A 97 8.99 -27.18 12.44
C GLU A 97 7.82 -26.42 11.84
N GLY A 98 6.76 -26.26 12.64
CA GLY A 98 5.69 -25.33 12.31
C GLY A 98 6.11 -23.92 12.69
N VAL A 99 5.60 -22.90 11.98
CA VAL A 99 5.80 -21.50 12.35
C VAL A 99 4.45 -20.87 12.63
N ARG A 100 4.37 -20.08 13.70
CA ARG A 100 3.23 -19.20 13.95
C ARG A 100 3.66 -17.75 13.84
N VAL A 101 2.73 -16.91 13.38
CA VAL A 101 2.97 -15.48 13.15
C VAL A 101 2.00 -14.67 14.00
N GLN A 102 2.48 -13.61 14.64
CA GLN A 102 1.65 -12.55 15.21
C GLN A 102 2.06 -11.21 14.61
N THR A 103 1.10 -10.30 14.43
CA THR A 103 1.36 -8.96 13.87
C THR A 103 0.96 -7.91 14.89
N ARG A 104 1.73 -6.83 14.98
CA ARG A 104 1.32 -5.61 15.67
C ARG A 104 1.39 -4.42 14.72
N PHE A 105 0.53 -3.45 14.98
CA PHE A 105 0.42 -2.25 14.17
C PHE A 105 0.92 -1.06 14.98
N ARG A 106 1.62 -0.15 14.30
CA ARG A 106 1.85 1.20 14.80
C ARG A 106 0.75 2.09 14.22
N ASN A 107 -0.20 2.49 15.07
CA ASN A 107 -1.29 3.38 14.65
C ASN A 107 -0.80 4.83 14.59
N MET A 108 -1.04 5.49 13.46
CA MET A 108 -0.98 6.95 13.37
C MET A 108 -2.35 7.54 13.70
N THR A 109 -2.42 8.44 14.68
CA THR A 109 -3.63 9.21 14.97
C THR A 109 -3.59 10.59 14.32
N VAL A 110 -3.15 10.69 13.06
CA VAL A 110 -3.27 11.94 12.29
C VAL A 110 -3.43 11.57 10.82
N GLY A 111 -4.53 12.05 10.20
CA GLY A 111 -4.79 12.12 8.75
C GLY A 111 -4.19 11.02 7.87
N SER A 112 -5.03 10.06 7.44
CA SER A 112 -4.76 9.19 6.29
C SER A 112 -3.45 8.38 6.33
N VAL A 113 -3.24 7.68 7.46
CA VAL A 113 -2.75 6.29 7.57
C VAL A 113 -1.44 5.94 6.81
N VAL A 114 -0.33 5.85 7.56
CA VAL A 114 0.76 4.89 7.27
C VAL A 114 0.76 3.84 8.39
N LEU A 115 0.37 2.61 8.06
CA LEU A 115 0.45 1.46 8.97
C LEU A 115 1.84 0.85 8.81
N GLN A 116 2.74 1.11 9.76
CA GLN A 116 3.90 0.22 9.90
C GLN A 116 3.44 -1.06 10.59
N THR A 117 3.70 -2.19 9.95
CA THR A 117 3.41 -3.54 10.46
C THR A 117 4.70 -4.20 10.91
N GLU A 118 4.69 -4.79 12.09
CA GLU A 118 5.77 -5.65 12.59
C GLU A 118 5.23 -7.06 12.81
N THR A 119 5.95 -8.05 12.29
CA THR A 119 5.59 -9.48 12.37
C THR A 119 6.63 -10.22 13.22
N ASP A 120 6.19 -10.97 14.23
CA ASP A 120 7.03 -11.92 14.98
C ASP A 120 6.70 -13.35 14.52
N GLN A 121 7.73 -14.12 14.21
CA GLN A 121 7.64 -15.52 13.78
C GLN A 121 8.33 -16.41 14.81
N ARG A 122 7.63 -17.44 15.30
CA ARG A 122 8.21 -18.39 16.25
C ARG A 122 7.95 -19.84 15.85
N PRO A 123 8.91 -20.73 16.15
CA PRO A 123 8.70 -22.16 15.96
C PRO A 123 7.60 -22.66 16.91
N CYS A 124 6.80 -23.58 16.40
CA CYS A 124 5.81 -24.32 17.14
C CYS A 124 6.44 -25.60 17.68
N ASN A 125 6.19 -25.91 18.96
CA ASN A 125 6.61 -27.19 19.53
C ASN A 125 5.79 -28.33 18.89
N ALA A 126 6.49 -29.25 18.23
CA ALA A 126 5.92 -30.33 17.42
C ALA A 126 5.13 -31.42 18.19
N VAL A 127 4.82 -31.22 19.48
CA VAL A 127 4.46 -32.32 20.39
C VAL A 127 2.95 -32.60 20.48
N GLN A 128 2.11 -32.02 19.63
CA GLN A 128 0.65 -32.18 19.75
C GLN A 128 -0.14 -32.53 18.48
N PHE A 129 0.51 -32.90 17.37
CA PHE A 129 -0.23 -33.33 16.18
C PHE A 129 0.17 -34.74 15.71
N ALA A 130 -0.68 -35.71 16.04
CA ALA A 130 -0.67 -37.08 15.54
C ALA A 130 -1.17 -37.17 14.07
N GLY A 131 -0.69 -36.28 13.19
CA GLY A 131 -1.14 -36.19 11.80
C GLY A 131 -0.08 -36.56 10.75
N CYS A 132 1.17 -36.77 11.16
CA CYS A 132 2.26 -37.11 10.25
C CYS A 132 2.57 -38.62 10.29
N ASP A 133 1.57 -39.49 10.26
CA ASP A 133 1.81 -40.93 10.15
C ASP A 133 2.04 -41.29 8.67
N ARG A 134 3.20 -41.88 8.37
CA ARG A 134 3.66 -42.27 7.02
C ARG A 134 3.00 -43.57 6.53
N SER A 135 1.89 -43.98 7.13
CA SER A 135 1.31 -45.31 6.93
C SER A 135 -0.19 -45.29 6.62
N SER A 136 -0.61 -44.51 5.63
CA SER A 136 -1.78 -44.91 4.85
C SER A 136 -1.60 -44.51 3.39
N SER A 137 -1.91 -45.49 2.55
CA SER A 137 -2.11 -45.39 1.11
C SER A 137 -2.75 -44.07 0.70
N ALA A 138 -2.31 -43.54 -0.45
CA ALA A 138 -3.04 -42.53 -1.21
C ALA A 138 -4.54 -42.83 -1.15
N ASP A 139 -5.29 -42.00 -0.41
CA ASP A 139 -6.69 -41.61 -0.65
C ASP A 139 -7.37 -40.92 0.56
N ASP A 140 -6.78 -40.87 1.76
CA ASP A 140 -7.42 -40.24 2.95
C ASP A 140 -6.59 -39.12 3.64
N ASN A 141 -6.14 -38.11 2.88
CA ASN A 141 -5.62 -36.84 3.43
C ASN A 141 -6.72 -35.76 3.48
N TYR A 142 -7.80 -36.03 4.21
CA TYR A 142 -8.90 -35.09 4.45
C TYR A 142 -8.74 -34.36 5.80
N ALA A 143 -7.53 -33.85 6.07
CA ALA A 143 -7.26 -32.96 7.20
C ALA A 143 -6.52 -31.69 6.72
N THR A 144 -7.32 -30.67 6.41
CA THR A 144 -7.08 -29.26 6.79
C THR A 144 -5.85 -28.52 6.24
N ALA A 145 -5.49 -28.68 4.98
CA ALA A 145 -4.73 -27.64 4.26
C ALA A 145 -5.64 -27.00 3.22
N PHE A 146 -6.17 -25.81 3.50
CA PHE A 146 -6.75 -24.97 2.46
C PHE A 146 -5.67 -24.74 1.40
N SER A 147 -5.93 -25.19 0.17
CA SER A 147 -5.03 -24.92 -0.94
C SER A 147 -5.21 -23.47 -1.36
N PHE A 148 -4.13 -22.82 -1.83
CA PHE A 148 -4.22 -21.52 -2.51
C PHE A 148 -5.28 -21.52 -3.63
N THR A 149 -5.52 -22.68 -4.26
CA THR A 149 -6.59 -22.83 -5.25
C THR A 149 -8.00 -22.72 -4.65
N ASP A 150 -8.22 -23.18 -3.41
CA ASP A 150 -9.52 -23.07 -2.73
C ASP A 150 -9.81 -21.63 -2.34
N GLU A 151 -8.79 -20.91 -1.85
CA GLU A 151 -8.91 -19.50 -1.49
C GLU A 151 -9.26 -18.65 -2.71
N ILE A 152 -8.53 -18.84 -3.81
CA ILE A 152 -8.82 -18.15 -5.08
C ILE A 152 -10.19 -18.54 -5.61
N ALA A 153 -10.58 -19.81 -5.54
CA ALA A 153 -11.90 -20.25 -5.95
C ALA A 153 -13.01 -19.59 -5.11
N GLN A 154 -12.85 -19.56 -3.78
CA GLN A 154 -13.81 -18.95 -2.87
C GLN A 154 -13.94 -17.44 -3.12
N ALA A 155 -12.81 -16.73 -3.20
CA ALA A 155 -12.79 -15.30 -3.49
C ALA A 155 -13.45 -14.99 -4.84
N THR A 156 -13.14 -15.78 -5.87
CA THR A 156 -13.71 -15.62 -7.21
C THR A 156 -15.21 -15.89 -7.21
N CYS A 157 -15.68 -16.98 -6.61
CA CYS A 157 -17.11 -17.29 -6.52
C CYS A 157 -17.88 -16.19 -5.78
N THR A 158 -17.32 -15.66 -4.68
CA THR A 158 -17.92 -14.54 -3.95
C THR A 158 -18.01 -13.29 -4.84
N ALA A 159 -16.93 -12.97 -5.58
CA ALA A 159 -16.87 -11.76 -6.40
C ALA A 159 -17.77 -11.82 -7.66
N ILE A 160 -17.97 -12.99 -8.26
CA ILE A 160 -18.76 -13.12 -9.50
C ILE A 160 -20.25 -13.37 -9.25
N ARG A 161 -20.69 -13.48 -8.00
CA ARG A 161 -22.09 -13.71 -7.70
C ARG A 161 -22.93 -12.49 -8.10
N PRO A 162 -24.05 -12.68 -8.82
CA PRO A 162 -24.88 -11.56 -9.26
C PRO A 162 -25.61 -10.83 -8.12
N GLU A 163 -25.82 -11.47 -6.98
CA GLU A 163 -26.63 -10.97 -5.86
C GLU A 163 -25.92 -11.08 -4.49
N GLY A 164 -26.47 -10.45 -3.46
CA GLY A 164 -25.99 -10.51 -2.06
C GLY A 164 -26.45 -11.77 -1.30
N GLY A 165 -25.68 -12.24 -0.30
CA GLY A 165 -25.90 -13.53 0.40
C GLY A 165 -24.65 -14.44 0.50
N TYR A 166 -24.85 -15.71 0.87
CA TYR A 166 -23.76 -16.66 1.18
C TYR A 166 -23.31 -17.46 -0.04
N VAL A 167 -21.99 -17.56 -0.22
CA VAL A 167 -21.37 -18.29 -1.32
C VAL A 167 -20.40 -19.32 -0.79
N ARG A 168 -20.40 -20.50 -1.42
CA ARG A 168 -19.39 -21.53 -1.18
C ARG A 168 -18.79 -22.00 -2.50
N ALA A 169 -17.46 -21.99 -2.58
CA ALA A 169 -16.72 -22.70 -3.61
C ALA A 169 -16.55 -24.15 -3.17
N VAL A 170 -17.12 -25.08 -3.95
CA VAL A 170 -17.06 -26.51 -3.67
C VAL A 170 -16.08 -27.16 -4.63
N ARG A 171 -15.04 -27.79 -4.09
CA ARG A 171 -14.05 -28.51 -4.87
C ARG A 171 -14.69 -29.72 -5.56
N ARG A 172 -14.30 -29.95 -6.81
CA ARG A 172 -14.78 -31.06 -7.63
C ARG A 172 -13.58 -31.86 -8.15
N THR A 173 -13.61 -33.17 -7.94
CA THR A 173 -12.57 -34.08 -8.44
C THR A 173 -12.71 -34.28 -9.94
N CYS A 174 -11.64 -34.05 -10.69
CA CYS A 174 -11.58 -34.37 -12.12
C CYS A 174 -11.58 -35.90 -12.30
N SER A 175 -12.65 -36.42 -12.90
CA SER A 175 -12.75 -37.83 -13.27
C SER A 175 -13.68 -37.98 -14.48
N LYS A 176 -13.62 -39.14 -15.14
CA LYS A 176 -14.53 -39.45 -16.27
C LYS A 176 -16.00 -39.53 -15.83
N GLN A 177 -16.24 -39.75 -14.54
CA GLN A 177 -17.55 -39.91 -13.93
C GLN A 177 -17.89 -38.73 -12.99
N ALA A 178 -17.19 -37.59 -13.13
CA ALA A 178 -17.39 -36.47 -12.25
C ALA A 178 -18.82 -35.91 -12.40
N VAL A 179 -19.58 -35.90 -11.29
CA VAL A 179 -20.90 -35.27 -11.17
C VAL A 179 -20.88 -33.82 -11.63
N SER A 180 -21.96 -33.29 -12.19
CA SER A 180 -22.01 -31.90 -12.61
C SER A 180 -21.94 -30.94 -11.41
N CYS A 181 -21.57 -29.68 -11.63
CA CYS A 181 -21.62 -28.69 -10.54
C CYS A 181 -23.05 -28.41 -10.08
N GLU A 182 -24.03 -28.55 -10.98
CA GLU A 182 -25.45 -28.46 -10.65
C GLU A 182 -25.86 -29.55 -9.67
N ASP A 183 -25.53 -30.81 -9.96
CA ASP A 183 -25.86 -31.94 -9.07
C ASP A 183 -25.10 -31.84 -7.75
N LEU A 184 -23.84 -31.39 -7.80
CA LEU A 184 -23.03 -31.20 -6.60
C LEU A 184 -23.62 -30.14 -5.67
N CYS A 185 -23.98 -28.96 -6.18
CA CYS A 185 -24.63 -27.93 -5.36
C CYS A 185 -26.00 -28.40 -4.85
N LYS A 186 -26.80 -29.11 -5.68
CA LYS A 186 -28.08 -29.69 -5.24
C LYS A 186 -27.92 -30.66 -4.07
N SER A 187 -26.87 -31.47 -4.08
CA SER A 187 -26.58 -32.39 -2.96
C SER A 187 -26.31 -31.68 -1.63
N LEU A 188 -25.93 -30.40 -1.69
CA LEU A 188 -25.71 -29.51 -0.55
C LEU A 188 -26.91 -28.60 -0.26
N SER A 189 -28.08 -28.88 -0.86
CA SER A 189 -29.28 -28.01 -0.80
C SER A 189 -29.02 -26.58 -1.29
N ALA A 190 -28.10 -26.42 -2.24
CA ALA A 190 -27.66 -25.15 -2.79
C ALA A 190 -27.96 -25.05 -4.30
N THR A 191 -27.94 -23.83 -4.83
CA THR A 191 -28.08 -23.56 -6.27
C THR A 191 -26.72 -23.24 -6.88
N CYS A 192 -26.38 -23.87 -8.01
CA CYS A 192 -25.16 -23.53 -8.74
C CYS A 192 -25.41 -22.31 -9.64
N PHE A 193 -24.52 -21.31 -9.60
CA PHE A 193 -24.59 -20.13 -10.49
C PHE A 193 -23.35 -19.95 -11.37
N ASN A 194 -22.25 -20.65 -11.07
CA ASN A 194 -21.08 -20.69 -11.94
C ASN A 194 -20.17 -21.88 -11.63
N ALA A 195 -19.16 -22.09 -12.47
CA ALA A 195 -18.11 -23.06 -12.23
C ALA A 195 -16.77 -22.52 -12.70
N LEU A 196 -15.69 -22.95 -12.05
CA LEU A 196 -14.33 -22.48 -12.28
C LEU A 196 -13.38 -23.63 -12.57
N HIS A 197 -12.38 -23.38 -13.41
CA HIS A 197 -11.12 -24.12 -13.42
C HIS A 197 -10.02 -23.23 -12.86
N VAL A 198 -9.53 -23.52 -11.67
CA VAL A 198 -8.34 -22.86 -11.11
C VAL A 198 -7.13 -23.72 -11.48
N TYR A 199 -6.25 -23.18 -12.33
CA TYR A 199 -5.05 -23.88 -12.76
C TYR A 199 -4.00 -23.86 -11.63
N GLN A 200 -3.20 -24.92 -11.57
CA GLN A 200 -1.99 -24.92 -10.75
C GLN A 200 -1.02 -23.85 -11.26
N PRO A 201 -0.13 -23.32 -10.38
CA PRO A 201 0.82 -22.30 -10.80
C PRO A 201 1.67 -22.81 -11.96
N GLU A 202 1.67 -22.05 -13.07
CA GLU A 202 2.59 -22.30 -14.18
C GLU A 202 4.02 -21.93 -13.76
N ASN A 203 5.02 -22.59 -14.36
CA ASN A 203 6.43 -22.42 -14.00
C ASN A 203 6.83 -20.95 -13.87
N VAL A 204 7.42 -20.60 -12.72
CA VAL A 204 7.82 -19.24 -12.40
C VAL A 204 9.00 -18.84 -13.29
N LEU A 205 8.78 -17.89 -14.20
CA LEU A 205 9.88 -17.26 -14.93
C LEU A 205 10.59 -16.27 -13.99
N GLY A 206 11.61 -16.77 -13.28
CA GLY A 206 12.54 -15.95 -12.49
C GLY A 206 12.39 -16.05 -10.97
N HIS A 207 13.51 -15.84 -10.26
CA HIS A 207 13.64 -15.94 -8.80
C HIS A 207 13.22 -14.67 -8.03
N ALA A 208 12.48 -13.76 -8.66
CA ALA A 208 12.04 -12.52 -8.03
C ALA A 208 10.52 -12.52 -7.86
N GLU A 209 10.04 -12.19 -6.65
CA GLU A 209 8.61 -12.03 -6.33
C GLU A 209 7.92 -10.96 -7.19
N THR A 210 8.68 -9.99 -7.72
CA THR A 210 8.19 -8.96 -8.63
C THR A 210 8.02 -9.50 -10.05
N GLY A 211 6.77 -9.49 -10.55
CA GLY A 211 6.45 -9.91 -11.92
C GLY A 211 5.94 -11.35 -12.03
N ARG A 212 5.75 -12.06 -10.91
CA ARG A 212 5.15 -13.39 -10.89
C ARG A 212 3.65 -13.31 -11.19
N ALA A 213 3.21 -14.01 -12.24
CA ALA A 213 1.79 -14.15 -12.54
C ALA A 213 1.09 -14.97 -11.44
N GLY A 214 -0.09 -14.53 -11.01
CA GLY A 214 -0.96 -15.29 -10.13
C GLY A 214 -1.57 -16.52 -10.84
N LEU A 215 -2.40 -17.28 -10.12
CA LEU A 215 -3.07 -18.44 -10.71
C LEU A 215 -3.99 -18.02 -11.85
N LYS A 216 -3.90 -18.74 -12.96
CA LYS A 216 -4.86 -18.64 -14.05
C LYS A 216 -6.18 -19.26 -13.60
N THR A 217 -7.29 -18.55 -13.79
CA THR A 217 -8.63 -19.04 -13.49
C THR A 217 -9.51 -18.92 -14.73
N TYR A 218 -10.17 -20.01 -15.13
CA TYR A 218 -11.14 -20.03 -16.22
C TYR A 218 -12.56 -20.13 -15.67
N ARG A 219 -13.43 -19.22 -16.13
CA ARG A 219 -14.84 -19.14 -15.73
C ARG A 219 -15.72 -19.77 -16.81
N TYR A 220 -16.53 -20.77 -16.43
CA TYR A 220 -17.36 -21.50 -17.40
C TYR A 220 -18.69 -20.81 -17.73
N ASN A 221 -19.21 -19.94 -16.86
CA ASN A 221 -20.56 -19.38 -17.02
C ASN A 221 -21.65 -20.46 -17.19
N SER A 222 -21.40 -21.65 -16.65
CA SER A 222 -22.28 -22.80 -16.72
C SER A 222 -21.98 -23.75 -15.59
N CYS A 223 -23.00 -24.47 -15.13
CA CYS A 223 -22.91 -25.52 -14.11
C CYS A 223 -22.97 -26.94 -14.69
N LEU A 224 -23.15 -27.04 -16.00
CA LEU A 224 -23.34 -28.30 -16.73
C LEU A 224 -22.01 -28.95 -17.17
N GLY A 225 -20.87 -28.37 -16.77
CA GLY A 225 -19.56 -28.89 -17.10
C GLY A 225 -19.37 -30.32 -16.57
N SER A 226 -19.21 -31.29 -17.46
CA SER A 226 -18.88 -32.67 -17.14
C SER A 226 -17.37 -32.93 -17.30
N PHE A 227 -16.90 -34.11 -16.89
CA PHE A 227 -15.50 -34.52 -17.03
C PHE A 227 -14.54 -33.61 -16.24
N CYS A 228 -13.27 -33.53 -16.68
CA CYS A 228 -12.21 -32.69 -16.13
C CYS A 228 -12.30 -31.20 -16.54
N GLY A 229 -13.51 -30.71 -16.78
CA GLY A 229 -13.79 -29.29 -16.99
C GLY A 229 -13.57 -28.49 -15.70
N PRO A 230 -14.63 -27.99 -15.03
CA PRO A 230 -14.47 -27.26 -13.78
C PRO A 230 -13.96 -28.16 -12.65
N ASN A 231 -13.02 -27.63 -11.86
CA ASN A 231 -12.52 -28.22 -10.62
C ASN A 231 -13.08 -27.52 -9.37
N PHE A 232 -13.85 -26.44 -9.53
CA PHE A 232 -14.64 -25.80 -8.48
C PHE A 232 -16.03 -25.41 -8.97
N CYS A 233 -17.01 -25.52 -8.08
CA CYS A 233 -18.41 -25.15 -8.30
C CYS A 233 -18.78 -23.98 -7.39
N CYS A 234 -19.40 -22.94 -7.94
CA CYS A 234 -19.88 -21.80 -7.17
C CYS A 234 -21.34 -22.02 -6.79
N CYS A 235 -21.58 -22.31 -5.52
CA CYS A 235 -22.90 -22.59 -4.96
C CYS A 235 -23.42 -21.42 -4.11
N ASP A 236 -24.73 -21.20 -4.15
CA ASP A 236 -25.49 -20.19 -3.40
C ASP A 236 -26.61 -20.85 -2.59
N GLY A 237 -26.98 -20.27 -1.44
CA GLY A 237 -28.10 -20.71 -0.62
C GLY A 237 -27.79 -21.74 0.46
N ILE A 238 -26.55 -21.73 0.96
CA ILE A 238 -26.10 -22.52 2.13
C ILE A 238 -26.08 -21.64 3.38
#